data_AF-A0A9K3KCT2-F1
#
_entry.id   AF-A0A9K3KCT2-F1
#
_cell.length_a   1.000
_cell.length_b   1.000
_cell.length_c   1.000
_cell.angle_alpha   90.00
_cell.angle_beta   90.00
_cell.angle_gamma   90.00
#
_symmetry.space_group_name_H-M   'P 1'
#
loop_
_entity.id
_entity.type
_entity.pdbx_description
1 polymer ?
#
loop_
_entity_poly.entity_id
_entity_poly.type
_entity_poly.pdbx_seq_one_letter_code
_entity_poly.pdbx_strand_id
1 'polypeptide(L)'
;MATRPNNFTPIEDVMLCRAYVNATLNPITGTDQKMKVFWRGIKGKFDELYAEADEVQEGVAMAPEALMNRYMRKIQRPSLLILNVLSGSPMQH
;
A
#
# COMPACT_ATOMS: atom_id res chain seq x y z
N MET A 1 0.01 14.53 -21.44
CA MET A 1 -0.51 13.96 -20.18
C MET A 1 0.40 14.44 -19.06
N ALA A 2 -0.10 15.31 -18.18
CA ALA A 2 0.68 15.79 -17.05
C ALA A 2 0.77 14.69 -15.99
N THR A 3 1.93 14.08 -15.84
CA THR A 3 2.22 13.17 -14.74
C THR A 3 2.39 13.99 -13.48
N ARG A 4 1.48 13.84 -12.50
CA ARG A 4 1.67 14.47 -11.19
C ARG A 4 2.97 13.96 -10.56
N PRO A 5 3.69 14.77 -9.77
CA PRO A 5 4.77 14.27 -8.93
C PRO A 5 4.26 13.09 -8.10
N ASN A 6 5.09 12.06 -7.92
CA ASN A 6 4.79 10.82 -7.17
C ASN A 6 4.62 11.05 -5.65
N ASN A 7 3.97 12.13 -5.26
CA ASN A 7 3.66 12.48 -3.89
C ASN A 7 2.32 11.82 -3.54
N PHE A 8 2.41 10.78 -2.74
CA PHE A 8 1.25 10.17 -2.10
C PHE A 8 0.70 11.10 -1.02
N THR A 9 -0.62 11.29 -1.01
CA THR A 9 -1.34 12.01 0.03
C THR A 9 -1.64 11.09 1.22
N PRO A 10 -1.96 11.63 2.41
CA PRO A 10 -2.39 10.81 3.55
C PRO A 10 -3.63 9.96 3.27
N ILE A 11 -4.57 10.45 2.46
CA ILE A 11 -5.78 9.71 2.07
C ILE A 11 -5.38 8.49 1.22
N GLU A 12 -4.45 8.66 0.29
CA GLU A 12 -3.93 7.57 -0.53
C GLU A 12 -3.16 6.55 0.30
N ASP A 13 -2.43 6.96 1.34
CA ASP A 13 -1.82 6.02 2.27
C ASP A 13 -2.89 5.18 3.00
N VAL A 14 -4.02 5.77 3.41
CA VAL A 14 -5.15 5.06 4.02
C VAL A 14 -5.77 4.06 3.05
N MET A 15 -6.01 4.46 1.79
CA MET A 15 -6.52 3.57 0.74
C MET A 15 -5.56 2.42 0.46
N LEU A 16 -4.26 2.71 0.39
CA LEU A 16 -3.21 1.71 0.18
C LEU A 16 -3.16 0.70 1.34
N CYS A 17 -3.29 1.16 2.59
CA CYS A 17 -3.42 0.28 3.74
C CYS A 17 -4.66 -0.62 3.64
N ARG A 18 -5.82 -0.06 3.28
CA ARG A 18 -7.06 -0.84 3.12
C ARG A 18 -6.97 -1.86 1.99
N ALA A 19 -6.38 -1.48 0.86
CA ALA A 19 -6.15 -2.36 -0.29
C ALA A 19 -5.20 -3.51 0.09
N TYR A 20 -4.12 -3.21 0.81
CA TYR A 20 -3.18 -4.21 1.32
C TYR A 20 -3.89 -5.20 2.25
N VAL A 21 -4.63 -4.71 3.26
CA VAL A 21 -5.38 -5.55 4.21
C VAL A 21 -6.36 -6.47 3.47
N ASN A 22 -7.13 -5.94 2.52
CA ASN A 22 -8.06 -6.73 1.70
C ASN A 22 -7.34 -7.84 0.92
N ALA A 23 -6.19 -7.52 0.30
CA ALA A 23 -5.41 -8.51 -0.44
C ALA A 23 -4.81 -9.59 0.48
N THR A 24 -4.38 -9.23 1.68
CA THR A 24 -3.78 -10.18 2.65
C THR A 24 -4.80 -11.06 3.37
N LEU A 25 -6.02 -10.54 3.60
CA LEU A 25 -7.10 -11.29 4.26
C LEU A 25 -7.88 -12.17 3.28
N ASN A 26 -7.68 -12.00 1.97
CA ASN A 26 -8.34 -12.83 0.97
C ASN A 26 -7.70 -14.23 0.94
N PRO A 27 -8.43 -15.29 1.36
CA PRO A 27 -7.90 -16.64 1.46
C PRO A 27 -7.61 -17.28 0.09
N ILE A 28 -8.18 -16.73 -1.01
CA ILE A 28 -7.96 -17.20 -2.37
C ILE A 28 -6.63 -16.67 -2.94
N THR A 29 -6.21 -15.48 -2.51
CA THR A 29 -4.98 -14.82 -2.96
C THR A 29 -3.89 -14.84 -1.89
N GLY A 30 -3.83 -15.93 -1.12
CA GLY A 30 -2.88 -16.10 -0.03
C GLY A 30 -1.41 -15.87 -0.41
N THR A 31 -0.57 -15.76 0.63
CA THR A 31 0.86 -15.38 0.64
C THR A 31 1.81 -16.13 -0.32
N ASP A 32 1.32 -17.15 -1.03
CA ASP A 32 2.11 -17.94 -1.98
C ASP A 32 2.12 -17.38 -3.42
N GLN A 33 1.49 -16.21 -3.63
CA GLN A 33 1.56 -15.53 -4.92
C GLN A 33 2.90 -14.83 -5.13
N LYS A 34 3.44 -14.91 -6.35
CA LYS A 34 4.61 -14.12 -6.75
C LYS A 34 4.34 -12.64 -6.47
N MET A 35 5.31 -11.96 -5.86
CA MET A 35 5.25 -10.55 -5.45
C MET A 35 4.60 -9.63 -6.50
N LYS A 36 4.93 -9.80 -7.79
CA LYS A 36 4.35 -9.01 -8.88
C LYS A 36 2.83 -9.18 -9.04
N VAL A 37 2.32 -10.40 -8.86
CA VAL A 37 0.89 -10.71 -8.94
C VAL A 37 0.17 -10.14 -7.72
N PHE A 38 0.76 -10.30 -6.54
CA PHE A 38 0.23 -9.76 -5.29
C PHE A 38 0.04 -8.23 -5.36
N TRP A 39 1.07 -7.49 -5.76
CA TRP A 39 0.98 -6.03 -5.87
C TRP A 39 0.08 -5.55 -7.01
N ARG A 40 -0.12 -6.36 -8.05
CA ARG A 40 -1.14 -6.07 -9.08
C ARG A 40 -2.55 -6.20 -8.49
N GLY A 41 -2.80 -7.19 -7.64
CA GLY A 41 -4.07 -7.32 -6.92
C GLY A 41 -4.33 -6.13 -5.99
N ILE A 42 -3.30 -5.70 -5.24
CA ILE A 42 -3.38 -4.48 -4.41
C ILE A 42 -3.70 -3.26 -5.26
N LYS A 43 -3.07 -3.10 -6.44
CA LYS A 43 -3.37 -1.99 -7.35
C LYS A 43 -4.84 -2.00 -7.79
N GLY A 44 -5.37 -3.16 -8.17
CA GLY A 44 -6.79 -3.28 -8.54
C GLY A 44 -7.71 -2.81 -7.42
N LYS A 45 -7.48 -3.28 -6.18
CA LYS A 45 -8.29 -2.86 -5.04
C LYS A 45 -8.09 -1.39 -4.66
N PHE A 46 -6.87 -0.88 -4.80
CA PHE A 46 -6.58 0.54 -4.60
C PHE A 46 -7.38 1.40 -5.57
N ASP A 47 -7.43 1.03 -6.85
CA ASP A 47 -8.18 1.77 -7.88
C ASP A 47 -9.68 1.76 -7.64
N GLU A 48 -10.22 0.61 -7.23
CA GLU A 48 -11.62 0.49 -6.82
C GLU A 48 -11.94 1.45 -5.67
N LEU A 49 -11.15 1.41 -4.59
CA LEU A 49 -11.34 2.28 -3.42
C LEU A 49 -11.12 3.77 -3.75
N TYR A 50 -10.22 4.07 -4.68
CA TYR A 50 -9.96 5.43 -5.13
C TYR A 50 -11.13 5.97 -5.95
N ALA A 51 -11.66 5.16 -6.88
CA ALA A 51 -12.82 5.51 -7.69
C ALA A 51 -14.12 5.65 -6.86
N GLU A 52 -14.28 4.85 -5.80
CA GLU A 52 -15.41 4.98 -4.87
C GLU A 52 -15.34 6.25 -4.00
N ALA A 53 -14.14 6.71 -3.68
CA ALA A 53 -13.93 7.84 -2.77
C ALA A 53 -13.99 9.21 -3.45
N ASP A 54 -13.87 9.27 -4.77
CA ASP A 54 -13.84 10.51 -5.54
C ASP A 54 -14.83 10.39 -6.70
N GLU A 55 -15.97 11.09 -6.63
CA GLU A 55 -16.98 11.08 -7.71
C GLU A 55 -16.42 11.68 -9.02
N VAL A 56 -15.28 12.38 -8.98
CA VAL A 56 -14.71 13.11 -10.12
C VAL A 56 -13.18 13.21 -10.03
N GLN A 57 -12.40 12.23 -10.50
CA GLN A 57 -11.08 12.52 -11.09
C GLN A 57 -10.44 11.37 -11.89
N GLU A 58 -9.69 11.75 -12.93
CA GLU A 58 -8.81 10.90 -13.75
C GLU A 58 -7.96 10.01 -12.84
N GLY A 59 -8.14 8.68 -12.99
CA GLY A 59 -7.50 7.68 -12.17
C GLY A 59 -6.00 7.93 -12.02
N VAL A 60 -5.51 7.85 -10.79
CA VAL A 60 -4.09 8.00 -10.52
C VAL A 60 -3.36 6.80 -11.15
N ALA A 61 -2.69 7.04 -12.28
CA ALA A 61 -1.90 6.05 -13.01
C ALA A 61 -0.58 5.71 -12.28
N MET A 62 -0.66 5.32 -11.02
CA MET A 62 0.49 4.82 -10.25
C MET A 62 0.80 3.38 -10.66
N ALA A 63 2.07 3.04 -10.91
CA ALA A 63 2.42 1.64 -11.14
C ALA A 63 2.30 0.82 -9.84
N PRO A 64 2.02 -0.50 -9.90
CA PRO A 64 2.06 -1.39 -8.72
C PRO A 64 3.37 -1.26 -7.93
N GLU A 65 4.49 -1.06 -8.62
CA GLU A 65 5.80 -0.85 -8.01
C GLU A 65 5.88 0.46 -7.20
N ALA A 66 5.15 1.51 -7.60
CA ALA A 66 5.08 2.76 -6.84
C ALA A 66 4.32 2.56 -5.52
N LEU A 67 3.21 1.81 -5.55
CA LEU A 67 2.44 1.44 -4.36
C LEU A 67 3.29 0.59 -3.40
N MET A 68 3.99 -0.42 -3.93
CA MET A 68 4.91 -1.25 -3.15
C MET A 68 5.99 -0.42 -2.47
N ASN A 69 6.68 0.44 -3.24
CA ASN A 69 7.75 1.29 -2.72
C ASN A 69 7.25 2.25 -1.64
N ARG A 70 6.05 2.82 -1.81
CA ARG A 70 5.41 3.67 -0.80
C ARG A 70 5.14 2.88 0.47
N TYR A 71 4.50 1.72 0.34
CA TYR A 71 4.13 0.88 1.47
C TYR A 71 5.37 0.45 2.27
N MET A 72 6.36 -0.14 1.60
CA MET A 72 7.58 -0.65 2.24
C MET A 72 8.39 0.45 2.94
N ARG A 73 8.52 1.64 2.31
CA ARG A 73 9.42 2.69 2.81
C ARG A 73 8.76 3.63 3.82
N LYS A 74 7.46 3.89 3.69
CA LYS A 74 6.77 4.96 4.42
C LYS A 74 5.64 4.46 5.32
N ILE A 75 5.08 3.27 5.07
CA ILE A 75 3.96 2.71 5.85
C ILE A 75 4.44 1.59 6.78
N GLN A 76 5.14 0.59 6.25
CA GLN A 76 5.59 -0.58 7.02
C GLN A 76 6.79 -0.27 7.93
N ARG A 77 7.74 0.56 7.49
CA ARG A 77 8.94 0.84 8.28
C ARG A 77 8.62 1.51 9.64
N PRO A 78 7.71 2.51 9.71
CA PRO A 78 7.27 3.05 11.00
C PRO A 78 6.56 2.02 11.90
N SER A 79 5.72 1.14 11.33
CA SER A 79 4.98 0.15 12.15
C SER A 79 5.89 -0.89 12.78
N LEU A 80 6.96 -1.31 12.09
CA LEU A 80 7.98 -2.19 12.65
C LEU A 80 8.82 -1.52 13.76
N LEU A 81 9.13 -0.23 13.62
CA LEU A 81 9.82 0.53 14.65
C LEU A 81 8.98 0.67 15.92
N ILE A 82 7.67 0.94 15.77
CA ILE A 82 6.74 1.02 16.91
C ILE A 82 6.63 -0.34 17.62
N LEU A 83 6.54 -1.44 16.86
CA LEU A 83 6.53 -2.79 17.44
C LEU A 83 7.82 -3.11 18.23
N ASN A 84 8.99 -2.73 17.73
CA ASN A 84 10.25 -2.92 18.46
C ASN A 84 10.34 -2.10 19.75
N VAL A 85 9.81 -0.86 19.73
CA VAL A 85 9.75 0.00 20.93
C VAL A 85 8.77 -0.57 21.96
N LEU A 86 7.61 -1.08 21.51
CA LEU A 86 6.58 -1.64 22.40
C LEU A 86 6.92 -3.04 22.91
N SER A 87 7.76 -3.80 22.20
CA SER A 87 8.22 -5.14 22.61
C SER A 87 9.49 -5.13 23.46
N GLY A 88 10.06 -3.95 23.76
CA GLY A 88 11.14 -3.80 24.73
C GLY A 88 12.47 -4.47 24.33
N SER A 89 12.70 -4.77 23.04
CA SER A 89 13.97 -5.35 22.60
C SER A 89 14.95 -4.25 22.18
N PRO A 90 16.08 -4.04 22.89
CA PRO A 90 17.05 -3.03 22.52
C PRO A 90 17.73 -3.44 21.21
N MET A 91 17.79 -2.51 20.24
CA MET A 91 18.61 -2.66 19.04
C MET A 91 20.06 -2.84 19.49
N GLN A 92 20.58 -4.07 19.39
CA GLN A 92 22.00 -4.31 19.55
C GLN A 92 22.72 -3.73 18.34
N HIS A 93 23.71 -2.90 18.64
CA HIS A 93 24.54 -2.12 17.72
C HIS A 93 25.62 -2.97 17.06
#